data_AF-A0A392Q946-F1
#
_entry.id   AF-A0A392Q946-F1
#
_cell.length_a   1.000
_cell.length_b   1.000
_cell.length_c   1.000
_cell.angle_alpha   90.00
_cell.angle_beta   90.00
_cell.angle_gamma   90.00
#
_symmetry.space_group_name_H-M   'P 1'
#
loop_
_entity.id
_entity.type
_entity.pdbx_description
1 polymer ?
#
loop_
_entity_poly.entity_id
_entity_poly.type
_entity_poly.pdbx_seq_one_letter_code
_entity_poly.pdbx_strand_id
1 'polypeptide(L)'
;AFFQRWWRAQSDFVQKTVKQLVNSGQLEFINGGMCMHDEAATHYIDMIDQTTLGHRFIKDEFGITPRIGWQIDPFGHSAVQAYLLGAE
;
A
#
# COMPACT_ATOMS: atom_id res chain seq x y z
N ALA A 1 -6.77 -0.62 1.70
CA ALA A 1 -8.24 -0.72 1.92
C ALA A 1 -8.84 0.53 2.56
N PHE A 2 -8.45 0.89 3.80
CA PHE A 2 -9.04 2.02 4.51
C PHE A 2 -8.87 3.35 3.78
N PHE A 3 -7.66 3.65 3.33
CA PHE A 3 -7.36 4.91 2.67
C PHE A 3 -8.21 5.10 1.41
N GLN A 4 -8.31 4.09 0.54
CA GLN A 4 -9.14 4.16 -0.68
C GLN A 4 -10.62 4.40 -0.37
N ARG A 5 -11.16 3.76 0.67
CA ARG A 5 -12.56 3.98 1.10
C ARG A 5 -12.75 5.42 1.58
N TRP A 6 -11.84 5.91 2.42
CA TRP A 6 -11.86 7.28 2.91
C TRP A 6 -11.74 8.28 1.77
N TRP A 7 -10.78 8.06 0.85
CA TRP A 7 -10.48 8.90 -0.30
C TRP A 7 -11.70 9.18 -1.17
N ARG A 8 -12.46 8.14 -1.52
CA ARG A 8 -13.67 8.23 -2.35
C ARG A 8 -14.78 9.07 -1.74
N ALA A 9 -14.77 9.29 -0.42
CA ALA A 9 -15.74 10.10 0.28
C ALA A 9 -15.27 11.56 0.49
N GLN A 10 -14.03 11.90 0.10
CA GLN A 10 -13.47 13.23 0.32
C GLN A 10 -13.88 14.22 -0.77
N SER A 11 -14.06 15.48 -0.37
CA SER A 11 -14.26 16.59 -1.31
C SER A 11 -12.98 16.90 -2.10
N ASP A 12 -13.13 17.56 -3.24
CA ASP A 12 -12.01 17.99 -4.10
C ASP A 12 -10.97 18.83 -3.34
N PHE A 13 -11.43 19.66 -2.39
CA PHE A 13 -10.54 20.46 -1.54
C PHE A 13 -9.64 19.59 -0.66
N VAL A 14 -10.21 18.59 0.01
CA VAL A 14 -9.45 17.66 0.86
C VAL A 14 -8.53 16.81 0.00
N GLN A 15 -9.02 16.30 -1.14
CA GLN A 15 -8.20 15.53 -2.06
C GLN A 15 -6.98 16.33 -2.55
N LYS A 16 -7.17 17.60 -2.92
CA LYS A 16 -6.08 18.50 -3.31
C LYS A 16 -5.06 18.70 -2.19
N THR A 17 -5.53 18.91 -0.97
CA THR A 17 -4.66 19.07 0.22
C THR A 17 -3.80 17.82 0.45
N VAL A 18 -4.42 16.64 0.38
CA VAL A 18 -3.70 15.37 0.58
C VAL A 18 -2.69 15.14 -0.52
N LYS A 19 -3.02 15.41 -1.79
CA LYS A 19 -2.06 15.34 -2.89
C LYS A 19 -0.86 16.28 -2.66
N GLN A 20 -1.08 17.46 -2.08
CA GLN A 20 0.03 18.35 -1.68
C GLN A 20 0.89 17.75 -0.56
N LEU A 21 0.29 17.17 0.47
CA LEU A 21 1.02 16.51 1.57
C LEU A 21 1.84 15.31 1.09
N VAL A 22 1.30 14.57 0.13
CA VAL A 22 1.99 13.45 -0.51
C VAL A 22 3.17 13.97 -1.35
N ASN A 23 2.95 15.01 -2.16
CA ASN A 23 3.99 15.62 -2.99
C ASN A 23 5.09 16.31 -2.16
N SER A 24 4.77 16.85 -0.98
CA SER A 24 5.75 17.44 -0.06
C SER A 24 6.49 16.40 0.78
N GLY A 25 6.10 15.13 0.73
CA GLY A 25 6.67 14.05 1.53
C GLY A 25 6.21 14.05 3.00
N GLN A 26 5.25 14.88 3.38
CA GLN A 26 4.68 14.87 4.73
C GLN A 26 3.76 13.66 4.97
N LEU A 27 3.18 13.11 3.90
CA LEU A 27 2.43 11.87 3.93
C LEU A 27 3.04 10.86 2.94
N GLU A 28 3.56 9.76 3.47
CA GLU A 28 4.16 8.68 2.66
C GLU A 28 3.33 7.40 2.75
N PHE A 29 3.09 6.75 1.60
CA PHE A 29 2.49 5.43 1.56
C PHE A 29 3.58 4.35 1.66
N ILE A 30 3.56 3.62 2.77
CA ILE A 30 4.41 2.45 3.00
C ILE A 30 3.58 1.17 2.87
N ASN A 31 4.25 0.07 2.49
CA ASN A 31 3.67 -1.20 2.04
C ASN A 31 2.79 -1.02 0.78
N GLY A 32 1.69 -0.29 0.89
CA GLY A 32 0.84 0.10 -0.23
C GLY A 32 -0.17 -0.95 -0.67
N GLY A 33 -0.17 -2.14 -0.05
CA GLY A 33 -1.20 -3.14 -0.30
C GLY A 33 -2.58 -2.76 0.20
N MET A 34 -3.58 -3.56 -0.17
CA MET A 34 -4.92 -3.42 0.38
C MET A 34 -4.95 -3.66 1.89
N CYS A 35 -4.10 -4.55 2.40
CA CYS A 35 -3.85 -4.76 3.82
C CYS A 35 -2.35 -5.04 4.07
N MET A 36 -2.01 -5.14 5.35
CA MET A 36 -0.83 -5.85 5.81
C MET A 36 -1.24 -7.33 5.90
N HIS A 37 -0.83 -8.14 4.94
CA HIS A 37 -1.27 -9.54 4.83
C HIS A 37 -0.49 -10.44 5.79
N ASP A 38 -1.11 -11.55 6.20
CA ASP A 38 -0.41 -12.62 6.92
C ASP A 38 0.64 -13.27 6.02
N GLU A 39 1.71 -13.78 6.62
CA GLU A 39 2.83 -14.42 5.94
C GLU A 39 2.89 -15.94 6.18
N ALA A 40 2.04 -16.50 7.05
CA ALA A 40 2.02 -17.93 7.39
C ALA A 40 0.98 -18.73 6.59
N ALA A 41 -0.24 -18.22 6.46
CA ALA A 41 -1.40 -18.92 5.91
C ALA A 41 -1.98 -18.24 4.65
N THR A 42 -1.13 -17.56 3.88
CA THR A 42 -1.51 -16.93 2.60
C THR A 42 -0.87 -17.65 1.41
N HIS A 43 -1.57 -17.66 0.28
CA HIS A 43 -1.00 -18.08 -0.99
C HIS A 43 -0.36 -16.87 -1.69
N TYR A 44 0.79 -17.06 -2.33
CA TYR A 44 1.55 -15.95 -2.94
C TYR A 44 0.76 -15.19 -4.02
N ILE A 45 -0.18 -15.85 -4.71
CA ILE A 45 -1.10 -15.19 -5.66
C ILE A 45 -1.94 -14.13 -4.95
N ASP A 46 -2.50 -14.45 -3.78
CA ASP A 46 -3.33 -13.51 -3.02
C ASP A 46 -2.49 -12.37 -2.44
N MET A 47 -1.23 -12.66 -2.06
CA MET A 47 -0.27 -11.62 -1.64
C MET A 47 0.00 -10.64 -2.79
N ILE A 48 0.20 -11.14 -4.02
CA ILE A 48 0.40 -10.32 -5.23
C ILE A 48 -0.87 -9.52 -5.53
N ASP A 49 -2.04 -10.14 -5.55
CA ASP A 49 -3.29 -9.51 -5.96
C ASP A 49 -3.66 -8.36 -5.03
N GLN A 50 -3.62 -8.59 -3.71
CA GLN A 50 -3.94 -7.55 -2.73
C GLN A 50 -2.93 -6.39 -2.79
N THR A 51 -1.65 -6.69 -3.05
CA THR A 51 -0.60 -5.66 -3.18
C THR A 51 -0.83 -4.84 -4.45
N THR A 52 -1.09 -5.53 -5.57
CA THR A 52 -1.33 -4.93 -6.89
C THR A 52 -2.53 -4.00 -6.88
N LEU A 53 -3.62 -4.39 -6.23
CA LEU A 53 -4.82 -3.56 -6.11
C LEU A 53 -4.53 -2.23 -5.38
N GLY A 54 -3.80 -2.29 -4.27
CA GLY A 54 -3.43 -1.11 -3.51
C GLY A 54 -2.42 -0.21 -4.25
N HIS A 55 -1.37 -0.82 -4.81
CA HIS A 55 -0.34 -0.10 -5.59
C HIS A 55 -0.92 0.59 -6.82
N ARG A 56 -1.81 -0.09 -7.56
CA ARG A 56 -2.47 0.51 -8.72
C ARG A 56 -3.29 1.74 -8.33
N PHE A 57 -4.07 1.65 -7.25
CA PHE A 57 -4.81 2.80 -6.73
C PHE A 57 -3.88 3.97 -6.37
N ILE A 58 -2.77 3.71 -5.66
CA ILE A 58 -1.80 4.75 -5.28
C ILE A 58 -1.18 5.39 -6.53
N LYS A 59 -0.81 4.56 -7.52
CA LYS A 59 -0.22 5.03 -8.77
C LYS A 59 -1.18 5.87 -9.59
N ASP A 60 -2.44 5.47 -9.70
CA ASP A 60 -3.45 6.18 -10.48
C ASP A 60 -3.82 7.53 -9.84
N GLU A 61 -3.92 7.60 -8.50
CA GLU A 61 -4.33 8.82 -7.80
C GLU A 61 -3.20 9.81 -7.51
N PHE A 62 -2.01 9.28 -7.21
CA PHE A 62 -0.88 10.08 -6.70
C PHE A 62 0.36 10.00 -7.59
N GLY A 63 0.40 9.12 -8.60
CA GLY A 63 1.57 8.97 -9.47
C GLY A 63 2.79 8.35 -8.78
N ILE A 64 2.59 7.67 -7.64
CA ILE A 64 3.67 7.15 -6.78
C ILE A 64 3.67 5.63 -6.78
N THR A 65 4.85 5.05 -6.62
CA THR A 65 5.04 3.62 -6.33
C THR A 65 5.71 3.49 -4.97
N PRO A 66 5.04 2.90 -3.96
CA PRO A 66 5.62 2.66 -2.64
C PRO A 66 6.93 1.89 -2.72
N ARG A 67 7.93 2.28 -1.93
CA ARG A 67 9.29 1.67 -1.96
C ARG A 67 9.68 0.94 -0.67
N ILE A 68 8.89 1.10 0.38
CA ILE A 68 9.20 0.58 1.70
C ILE A 68 8.14 -0.45 2.08
N GLY A 69 8.55 -1.70 2.29
CA GLY A 69 7.70 -2.72 2.90
C GLY A 69 7.46 -2.42 4.38
N TRP A 70 6.25 -2.68 4.87
CA TRP A 70 5.89 -2.48 6.28
C TRP A 70 5.03 -3.64 6.78
N GLN A 71 5.64 -4.54 7.54
CA GLN A 71 5.04 -5.78 8.06
C GLN A 71 5.35 -5.89 9.56
N ILE A 72 4.62 -5.14 10.39
CA ILE A 72 4.91 -5.02 11.83
C ILE A 72 4.11 -5.98 12.72
N ASP A 73 3.05 -6.57 12.18
CA ASP A 73 2.07 -7.35 12.93
C ASP A 73 1.80 -8.79 12.41
N PRO A 74 2.30 -9.25 11.23
CA PRO A 74 2.23 -10.67 10.91
C PRO A 74 2.94 -11.53 11.96
N PHE A 75 2.33 -12.66 12.33
CA PHE A 75 2.88 -13.54 13.35
C PHE A 75 3.93 -14.50 12.77
N GLY A 76 5.12 -13.95 12.52
CA GLY A 76 6.21 -14.61 11.79
C GLY A 76 6.36 -14.06 10.37
N HIS A 77 7.54 -14.23 9.78
CA HIS A 77 7.86 -13.70 8.45
C HIS A 77 8.25 -14.81 7.48
N SER A 78 7.87 -14.65 6.22
CA SER A 78 8.12 -15.58 5.13
C SER A 78 9.28 -15.11 4.25
N ALA A 79 10.06 -16.06 3.72
CA ALA A 79 11.05 -15.74 2.69
C ALA A 79 10.40 -15.20 1.40
N VAL A 80 9.15 -15.60 1.13
CA VAL A 80 8.37 -15.15 -0.02
C VAL A 80 8.10 -13.65 0.06
N GLN A 81 7.72 -13.12 1.22
CA GLN A 81 7.52 -11.68 1.41
C GLN A 81 8.77 -10.89 1.04
N ALA A 82 9.94 -11.31 1.51
CA ALA A 82 11.19 -10.63 1.23
C ALA A 82 11.58 -10.72 -0.25
N TYR A 83 11.55 -11.92 -0.85
CA TYR A 83 12.04 -12.14 -2.21
C TYR A 83 11.07 -11.68 -3.31
N LEU A 84 9.76 -11.73 -3.07
CA LEU A 84 8.75 -11.45 -4.10
C LEU A 84 8.16 -10.05 -3.99
N LEU A 85 8.05 -9.51 -2.76
CA LEU A 85 7.34 -8.25 -2.49
C LEU A 85 8.22 -7.22 -1.77
N GLY A 86 9.42 -7.59 -1.36
CA GLY A 86 10.44 -6.70 -0.82
C GLY A 86 11.64 -6.50 -1.74
N ALA A 87 11.78 -7.29 -2.80
CA ALA A 87 12.90 -7.22 -3.73
C ALA A 87 12.60 -6.23 -4.87
N GLU A 88 13.39 -5.14 -4.88
CA GLU A 88 13.50 -4.03 -5.85
C GLU A 88 12.26 -3.15 -6.11
#